data_AF-A0A952HUH3-F1
#
_entry.id   AF-A0A952HUH3-F1
#
_cell.length_a   1.000
_cell.length_b   1.000
_cell.length_c   1.000
_cell.angle_alpha   90.00
_cell.angle_beta   90.00
_cell.angle_gamma   90.00
#
_symmetry.space_group_name_H-M   'P 1'
#
loop_
_entity.id
_entity.type
_entity.pdbx_description
1 polymer ?
#
loop_
_entity_poly.entity_id
_entity_poly.type
_entity_poly.pdbx_seq_one_letter_code
_entity_poly.pdbx_strand_id
1 'polypeptide(L)'
;DENFQTELNNIMEATFREFYGRSLKETLKFYPLNMRKEVVKHTLRSFREKTGKPIMYITGNSGIFKLKGHPEDLQVIYQIGFGNRRSQGFGMVDVIGG
;
A
#
# COMPACT_ATOMS: atom_id res chain seq x y z
N ASP A 1 7.50 -10.02 8.62
CA ASP A 1 8.44 -10.10 7.49
C ASP A 1 9.48 -9.03 7.72
N GLU A 2 10.75 -9.42 7.83
CA GLU A 2 11.85 -8.51 8.13
C GLU A 2 12.09 -7.51 6.98
N ASN A 3 11.71 -7.86 5.75
CA ASN A 3 11.93 -7.01 4.58
C ASN A 3 10.78 -6.04 4.30
N PHE A 4 9.59 -6.29 4.86
CA PHE A 4 8.40 -5.49 4.57
C PHE A 4 8.61 -3.99 4.85
N GLN A 5 9.25 -3.65 5.97
CA GLN A 5 9.47 -2.25 6.31
C GLN A 5 10.43 -1.55 5.35
N THR A 6 11.46 -2.25 4.90
CA THR A 6 12.41 -1.74 3.90
C THR A 6 11.73 -1.54 2.56
N GLU A 7 11.02 -2.55 2.06
CA GLU A 7 10.28 -2.47 0.79
C GLU A 7 9.21 -1.39 0.81
N LEU A 8 8.48 -1.28 1.92
CA LEU A 8 7.49 -0.23 2.11
C LEU A 8 8.12 1.16 1.95
N ASN A 9 9.22 1.43 2.67
CA ASN A 9 9.89 2.72 2.56
C ASN A 9 10.41 2.96 1.15
N ASN A 10 10.97 1.97 0.47
CA ASN A 10 11.42 2.10 -0.92
C ASN A 10 10.28 2.48 -1.88
N ILE A 11 9.12 1.85 -1.75
CA ILE A 11 7.93 2.16 -2.57
C ILE A 11 7.42 3.57 -2.28
N MET A 12 7.36 3.95 -1.00
CA MET A 12 6.87 5.26 -0.60
C MET A 12 7.84 6.38 -0.98
N GLU A 13 9.14 6.16 -0.88
CA GLU A 13 10.18 7.06 -1.40
C GLU A 13 10.01 7.31 -2.90
N ALA A 14 9.89 6.24 -3.69
CA ALA A 14 9.67 6.35 -5.13
C ALA A 14 8.38 7.10 -5.45
N THR A 15 7.29 6.78 -4.74
CA THR A 15 6.00 7.45 -4.88
C THR A 15 6.09 8.94 -4.58
N PHE A 16 6.72 9.33 -3.47
CA PHE A 16 6.84 10.72 -3.08
C PHE A 16 7.71 11.50 -4.08
N ARG A 17 8.78 10.89 -4.58
CA ARG A 17 9.63 11.51 -5.61
C ARG A 17 8.89 11.72 -6.92
N GLU A 18 8.13 10.71 -7.37
CA GLU A 18 7.38 10.76 -8.62
C GLU A 18 6.24 11.78 -8.59
N PHE A 19 5.43 11.78 -7.53
CA PHE A 19 4.19 12.58 -7.48
C PHE A 19 4.36 13.95 -6.80
N TYR A 20 5.37 14.11 -5.93
CA TYR A 20 5.54 15.32 -5.11
C TYR A 20 6.93 15.95 -5.25
N GLY A 21 7.82 15.39 -6.09
CA GLY A 21 9.16 15.94 -6.33
C GLY A 21 10.07 15.95 -5.11
N ARG A 22 9.75 15.17 -4.06
CA ARG A 22 10.50 15.12 -2.79
C ARG A 22 10.56 13.72 -2.22
N SER A 23 11.48 13.47 -1.30
CA SER A 23 11.54 12.22 -0.52
C SER A 23 10.58 12.26 0.67
N LEU A 24 10.45 11.14 1.38
CA LEU A 24 9.86 11.16 2.72
C LEU A 24 10.69 12.06 3.63
N LYS A 25 10.03 12.83 4.49
CA LYS A 25 10.68 13.68 5.50
C LYS A 25 11.24 12.84 6.64
N GLU A 26 10.58 11.72 6.96
CA GLU A 26 11.04 10.73 7.93
C GLU A 26 10.71 9.31 7.46
N THR A 27 11.57 8.35 7.81
CA THR A 27 11.33 6.92 7.55
C THR A 27 10.04 6.45 8.25
N LEU A 28 9.21 5.75 7.51
CA LEU A 28 7.97 5.16 8.02
C LEU A 28 8.27 3.95 8.90
N LYS A 29 7.60 3.88 10.06
CA LYS A 29 7.62 2.72 10.96
C LYS A 29 6.24 2.11 11.03
N PHE A 30 6.14 0.84 10.63
CA PHE A 30 4.89 0.10 10.55
C PHE A 30 4.79 -0.90 11.70
N TYR A 31 3.70 -0.85 12.44
CA TYR A 31 3.44 -1.76 13.56
C TYR A 31 2.13 -2.52 13.31
N PRO A 32 2.18 -3.79 12.88
CA PRO A 32 0.96 -4.58 12.71
C PRO A 32 0.28 -4.79 14.06
N LEU A 33 -1.03 -4.54 14.14
CA LEU A 33 -1.81 -4.81 15.36
C LEU A 33 -2.69 -6.04 15.17
N ASN A 34 -3.52 -6.02 14.13
CA ASN A 34 -4.39 -7.14 13.77
C ASN A 34 -4.47 -7.21 12.25
N MET A 35 -3.55 -7.95 11.64
CA MET A 35 -3.41 -8.09 10.19
C MET A 35 -3.72 -9.52 9.78
N ARG A 36 -4.41 -9.70 8.64
CA ARG A 36 -4.60 -11.01 8.01
C ARG A 36 -4.17 -10.95 6.54
N LYS A 37 -3.74 -12.11 6.04
CA LYS A 37 -3.55 -12.30 4.59
C LYS A 37 -4.91 -12.43 3.92
N GLU A 38 -5.05 -11.81 2.75
CA GLU A 38 -6.28 -11.83 1.98
C GLU A 38 -5.96 -12.03 0.50
N VAL A 39 -6.75 -12.87 -0.17
CA VAL A 39 -6.58 -13.17 -1.60
C VAL A 39 -7.75 -12.57 -2.36
N VAL A 40 -7.47 -11.54 -3.15
CA VAL A 40 -8.45 -10.85 -3.96
C VAL A 40 -8.47 -11.44 -5.36
N LYS A 41 -9.67 -11.82 -5.83
CA LYS A 41 -9.91 -12.24 -7.21
C LYS A 41 -10.12 -10.99 -8.06
N HIS A 42 -9.24 -10.77 -9.03
CA HIS A 42 -9.33 -9.63 -9.94
C HIS A 42 -9.52 -10.11 -11.38
N THR A 43 -10.45 -9.48 -12.10
CA THR A 43 -10.81 -9.83 -13.47
C THR A 43 -10.44 -8.70 -14.43
N LEU A 44 -9.15 -8.61 -14.76
CA LEU A 44 -8.67 -7.66 -15.75
C LEU A 44 -8.82 -8.25 -17.16
N ARG A 45 -9.46 -7.50 -18.06
CA ARG A 45 -9.62 -7.90 -19.47
C ARG A 45 -8.27 -8.18 -20.13
N SER A 46 -7.30 -7.28 -19.94
CA SER A 46 -5.94 -7.42 -20.46
C SER A 46 -5.19 -8.63 -19.90
N PHE A 47 -5.48 -9.05 -18.67
CA PHE A 47 -4.91 -10.27 -18.08
C PHE A 47 -5.47 -11.52 -18.76
N ARG A 48 -6.79 -11.55 -19.01
CA ARG A 48 -7.44 -12.66 -19.73
C ARG A 48 -6.89 -12.79 -21.15
N GLU A 49 -6.79 -11.67 -21.87
CA GLU A 49 -6.28 -11.64 -23.25
C GLU A 49 -4.82 -12.11 -23.34
N LYS A 50 -3.97 -11.77 -22.35
CA LYS A 50 -2.55 -12.15 -22.36
C LYS A 50 -2.26 -13.57 -21.88
N THR A 51 -3.05 -14.07 -20.92
CA THR A 51 -2.71 -15.33 -20.21
C THR A 51 -3.69 -16.47 -20.50
N GLY A 52 -4.85 -16.18 -21.10
CA GLY A 52 -5.95 -17.12 -21.25
C GLY A 52 -6.65 -17.49 -19.93
N LYS A 53 -6.19 -16.97 -18.78
CA LYS A 53 -6.76 -17.29 -17.46
C LYS A 53 -7.91 -16.34 -17.10
N PRO A 54 -9.05 -16.84 -16.58
CA PRO A 54 -10.22 -16.02 -16.34
C PRO A 54 -10.10 -15.08 -15.12
N ILE A 55 -9.22 -15.43 -14.16
CA ILE A 55 -9.09 -14.75 -12.87
C ILE A 55 -7.62 -14.59 -12.53
N MET A 56 -7.23 -13.38 -12.13
CA MET A 56 -5.96 -13.08 -11.48
C MET A 56 -6.18 -13.14 -9.96
N TYR A 57 -5.30 -13.83 -9.25
CA TYR A 57 -5.32 -13.84 -7.79
C TYR A 57 -4.24 -12.90 -7.28
N ILE A 58 -4.62 -11.91 -6.49
CA ILE A 58 -3.71 -10.94 -5.88
C ILE A 58 -3.72 -11.20 -4.38
N THR A 59 -2.57 -11.60 -3.84
CA THR A 59 -2.38 -11.73 -2.39
C THR A 59 -2.02 -10.37 -1.81
N GLY A 60 -2.78 -9.93 -0.82
CA GLY A 60 -2.54 -8.72 -0.04
C GLY A 60 -2.69 -8.97 1.45
N ASN A 61 -2.60 -7.89 2.22
CA ASN A 61 -2.89 -7.91 3.65
C ASN A 61 -3.99 -6.88 3.96
N SER A 62 -4.87 -7.20 4.88
CA SER A 62 -5.90 -6.28 5.40
C SER A 62 -5.95 -6.35 6.92
N GLY A 63 -6.29 -5.23 7.56
CA GLY A 63 -6.37 -5.18 9.01
C GLY A 63 -5.98 -3.83 9.60
N ILE A 64 -5.71 -3.86 10.91
CA ILE A 64 -5.40 -2.69 11.73
C ILE A 64 -3.90 -2.66 12.01
N PHE A 65 -3.31 -1.47 11.89
CA PHE A 65 -1.90 -1.23 12.17
C PHE A 65 -1.70 0.19 12.73
N LYS A 66 -0.54 0.45 13.32
CA LYS A 66 -0.07 1.81 13.60
C LYS A 66 1.02 2.19 12.60
N LEU A 67 0.96 3.42 12.12
CA LEU A 67 1.99 4.00 11.26
C LEU A 67 2.59 5.22 11.95
N LYS A 68 3.92 5.28 12.04
CA LYS A 68 4.64 6.46 12.52
C LYS A 68 5.51 7.02 11.40
N GLY A 69 5.60 8.34 11.34
CA GLY A 69 6.38 9.11 10.38
C GLY A 69 6.06 10.60 10.53
N HIS A 70 6.57 11.41 9.62
CA HIS A 70 6.33 12.85 9.64
C HIS A 70 4.83 13.16 9.42
N PRO A 71 4.19 14.05 10.20
CA PRO A 71 2.75 14.33 10.11
C PRO A 71 2.26 14.68 8.71
N GLU A 72 3.00 15.53 7.98
CA GLU A 72 2.66 15.88 6.59
C GLU A 72 2.70 14.68 5.64
N ASP A 73 3.64 13.76 5.83
CA ASP A 73 3.72 12.56 4.98
C ASP A 73 2.59 11.59 5.30
N LEU A 74 2.24 11.45 6.58
CA LEU A 74 1.09 10.66 7.01
C LEU A 74 -0.21 11.21 6.42
N GLN A 75 -0.38 12.53 6.38
CA GLN A 75 -1.54 13.18 5.76
C GLN A 75 -1.62 12.90 4.25
N VAL A 76 -0.49 12.98 3.54
CA VAL A 76 -0.42 12.64 2.11
C VAL A 76 -0.77 11.17 1.89
N ILE A 77 -0.20 10.26 2.69
CA ILE A 77 -0.47 8.82 2.63
C ILE A 77 -1.95 8.51 2.86
N TYR A 78 -2.59 9.20 3.81
CA TYR A 78 -4.02 9.06 4.05
C TYR A 78 -4.85 9.40 2.80
N GLN A 79 -4.48 10.45 2.07
CA GLN A 79 -5.19 10.89 0.87
C GLN A 79 -4.97 9.97 -0.35
N ILE A 80 -3.75 9.49 -0.56
CA ILE A 80 -3.39 8.74 -1.78
C ILE A 80 -3.42 7.22 -1.59
N GLY A 81 -3.54 6.75 -0.36
CA GLY A 81 -3.35 5.35 0.00
C GLY A 81 -1.87 4.94 0.12
N PHE A 82 -1.66 3.72 0.60
CA PHE A 82 -0.39 3.18 1.06
C PHE A 82 0.01 1.93 0.30
N GLY A 83 1.26 1.86 -0.17
CA GLY A 83 1.79 0.71 -0.93
C GLY A 83 1.44 0.71 -2.42
N ASN A 84 1.32 -0.49 -3.00
CA ASN A 84 1.18 -0.69 -4.45
C ASN A 84 -0.28 -0.81 -4.91
N ARG A 85 -0.50 -0.67 -6.23
CA ARG A 85 -1.81 -0.88 -6.89
C ARG A 85 -2.94 -0.01 -6.35
N ARG A 86 -2.60 1.20 -5.90
CA ARG A 86 -3.56 2.17 -5.34
C ARG A 86 -4.69 2.53 -6.31
N SER A 87 -4.36 2.69 -7.59
CA SER A 87 -5.34 2.91 -8.67
C SER A 87 -6.22 1.69 -9.01
N GLN A 88 -5.95 0.52 -8.43
CA GLN A 88 -6.74 -0.71 -8.60
C GLN A 88 -7.55 -1.06 -7.34
N GLY A 89 -7.69 -0.10 -6.41
CA GLY A 89 -8.50 -0.27 -5.19
C GLY A 89 -7.77 -0.90 -4.00
N PHE A 90 -6.43 -0.88 -3.99
CA PHE A 90 -5.62 -1.41 -2.87
C PHE A 90 -5.00 -0.28 -2.05
N GLY A 91 -4.68 -0.55 -0.79
CA GLY A 91 -3.87 0.36 0.03
C GLY A 91 -4.60 1.56 0.62
N MET A 92 -5.91 1.71 0.41
CA MET A 92 -6.69 2.74 1.08
C MET A 92 -6.74 2.45 2.59
N VAL A 93 -6.62 3.50 3.41
CA VAL A 93 -6.56 3.41 4.86
C VAL A 93 -7.55 4.38 5.46
N ASP A 94 -8.01 4.09 6.68
CA ASP A 94 -8.79 5.03 7.47
C ASP A 94 -8.28 5.11 8.91
N VAL A 95 -8.60 6.20 9.61
CA VAL A 95 -8.23 6.38 11.02
C VAL A 95 -9.25 5.69 11.91
N ILE A 96 -8.77 4.84 12.82
CA ILE A 96 -9.63 4.12 13.75
C ILE A 96 -9.53 4.78 15.13
N GLY A 97 -10.64 5.36 15.60
CA GLY A 97 -10.78 5.94 16.93
C GLY A 97 -10.18 7.35 17.05
N GLY A 98 -11.03 8.37 16.88
CA GLY A 98 -10.76 9.76 17.25
C GLY A 98 -11.31 10.11 18.62
#